data_AF-A0A2R7JS60-F1
#
_entry.id   AF-A0A2R7JS60-F1
#
_cell.length_a   1.000
_cell.length_b   1.000
_cell.length_c   1.000
_cell.angle_alpha   90.00
_cell.angle_beta   90.00
_cell.angle_gamma   90.00
#
_symmetry.space_group_name_H-M   'P 1'
#
loop_
_entity.id
_entity.type
_entity.pdbx_description
1 polymer ?
#
loop_
_entity_poly.entity_id
_entity_poly.type
_entity_poly.pdbx_seq_one_letter_code
_entity_poly.pdbx_strand_id
1 'polypeptide(L)'
;HMGDRWQISTGAGAVSATILVNAAGAWADEVARRADVVPIGITAYRRTVVQLVTDPAPPATMPHIADIAGNFYFKPEAGGRLWLSPHDETKVEPGDVQPEEIDVATAIDRFENVVDWRITKLERRWAGLRSFAPDRLPVYGFAPDSPGFFWCAGQGGFGIQTAPAAAALAAAVLLGLAPDASVAAIDPARYAPGRFHALA
;
A
#
# COMPACT_ATOMS: atom_id res chain seq x y z
N HIS A 1 -12.42 -15.57 19.62
CA HIS A 1 -11.31 -16.39 20.20
C HIS A 1 -11.91 -17.61 20.92
N MET A 2 -11.34 -18.82 20.81
CA MET A 2 -11.79 -20.00 21.60
C MET A 2 -10.57 -20.63 22.31
N GLY A 3 -10.42 -20.39 23.62
CA GLY A 3 -9.20 -20.75 24.35
C GLY A 3 -8.05 -19.80 24.03
N ASP A 4 -6.84 -20.32 23.75
CA ASP A 4 -5.62 -19.58 23.36
C ASP A 4 -5.37 -19.58 21.82
N ARG A 5 -6.44 -19.74 21.02
CA ARG A 5 -6.33 -19.88 19.56
C ARG A 5 -7.37 -19.06 18.80
N TRP A 6 -6.93 -18.53 17.68
CA TRP A 6 -7.76 -18.00 16.61
C TRP A 6 -8.49 -19.14 15.90
N GLN A 7 -9.74 -18.87 15.55
CA GLN A 7 -10.60 -19.75 14.75
C GLN A 7 -11.03 -18.94 13.53
N ILE A 8 -10.57 -19.36 12.35
CA ILE A 8 -10.70 -18.60 11.12
C ILE A 8 -11.57 -19.40 10.16
N SER A 9 -12.76 -18.88 9.88
CA SER A 9 -13.65 -19.46 8.88
C SER A 9 -13.25 -18.97 7.49
N THR A 10 -12.96 -19.89 6.57
CA THR A 10 -12.65 -19.58 5.17
C THR A 10 -13.60 -20.35 4.24
N GLY A 11 -13.66 -19.95 2.97
CA GLY A 11 -14.42 -20.71 1.96
C GLY A 11 -13.89 -22.14 1.74
N ALA A 12 -12.64 -22.43 2.15
CA ALA A 12 -12.04 -23.76 2.09
C ALA A 12 -12.21 -24.56 3.39
N GLY A 13 -12.91 -24.02 4.39
CA GLY A 13 -13.08 -24.62 5.71
C GLY A 13 -12.45 -23.82 6.83
N ALA A 14 -12.58 -24.34 8.06
CA ALA A 14 -12.06 -23.69 9.26
C ALA A 14 -10.57 -24.01 9.49
N VAL A 15 -9.81 -23.02 9.93
CA VAL A 15 -8.40 -23.14 10.32
C VAL A 15 -8.21 -22.59 11.73
N SER A 16 -7.29 -23.17 12.51
CA SER A 16 -6.92 -22.63 13.83
C SER A 16 -5.45 -22.27 13.91
N ALA A 17 -5.13 -21.17 14.60
CA ALA A 17 -3.76 -20.67 14.77
C ALA A 17 -3.58 -20.03 16.16
N THR A 18 -2.35 -20.01 16.67
CA THR A 18 -2.01 -19.25 17.89
C THR A 18 -1.76 -17.78 17.61
N ILE A 19 -1.32 -17.44 16.39
CA ILE A 19 -1.06 -16.07 15.96
C ILE A 19 -1.84 -15.81 14.66
N LEU A 20 -2.49 -14.66 14.59
CA LEU A 20 -3.13 -14.11 13.40
C LEU A 20 -2.36 -12.88 12.92
N VAL A 21 -1.78 -12.96 11.72
CA VAL A 21 -1.11 -11.82 11.08
C VAL A 21 -2.08 -11.12 10.14
N ASN A 22 -2.46 -9.89 10.46
CA ASN A 22 -3.29 -9.05 9.62
C ASN A 22 -2.44 -8.29 8.59
N ALA A 23 -2.37 -8.87 7.38
CA ALA A 23 -1.73 -8.28 6.21
C ALA A 23 -2.76 -7.94 5.11
N ALA A 24 -4.00 -7.61 5.49
CA ALA A 24 -5.13 -7.47 4.55
C ALA A 24 -5.19 -6.13 3.80
N GLY A 25 -4.09 -5.37 3.72
CA GLY A 25 -4.00 -4.13 2.96
C GLY A 25 -5.08 -3.11 3.37
N ALA A 26 -5.92 -2.70 2.41
CA ALA A 26 -7.02 -1.77 2.63
C ALA A 26 -8.10 -2.29 3.59
N TRP A 27 -8.21 -3.62 3.77
CA TRP A 27 -9.17 -4.26 4.65
C TRP A 27 -8.65 -4.49 6.07
N ALA A 28 -7.49 -3.95 6.44
CA ALA A 28 -6.85 -4.26 7.72
C ALA A 28 -7.75 -3.93 8.92
N ASP A 29 -8.40 -2.76 8.95
CA ASP A 29 -9.32 -2.39 10.04
C ASP A 29 -10.61 -3.24 10.04
N GLU A 30 -11.05 -3.71 8.87
CA GLU A 30 -12.20 -4.62 8.76
C GLU A 30 -11.87 -6.01 9.34
N VAL A 31 -10.67 -6.51 9.07
CA VAL A 31 -10.17 -7.75 9.68
C VAL A 31 -10.02 -7.60 11.19
N ALA A 32 -9.51 -6.46 11.67
CA ALA A 32 -9.40 -6.19 13.11
C ALA A 32 -10.77 -6.21 13.81
N ARG A 33 -11.78 -5.55 13.24
CA ARG A 33 -13.16 -5.59 13.77
C ARG A 33 -13.71 -7.01 13.86
N ARG A 34 -13.49 -7.83 12.83
CA ARG A 34 -13.93 -9.25 12.82
C ARG A 34 -13.17 -10.12 13.83
N ALA A 35 -12.01 -9.66 14.27
CA ALA A 35 -11.17 -10.32 15.26
C ALA A 35 -11.35 -9.73 16.67
N ASP A 36 -12.33 -8.85 16.88
CA ASP A 36 -12.56 -8.11 18.13
C ASP A 36 -11.33 -7.29 18.59
N VAL A 37 -10.56 -6.76 17.64
CA VAL A 37 -9.39 -5.89 17.87
C VAL A 37 -9.73 -4.44 17.52
N VAL A 38 -9.30 -3.50 18.35
CA VAL A 38 -9.52 -2.06 18.13
C VAL A 38 -8.84 -1.63 16.82
N PRO A 39 -9.59 -1.03 15.87
CA PRO A 39 -9.03 -0.54 14.61
C PRO A 39 -8.05 0.61 14.82
N ILE A 40 -7.02 0.70 13.98
CA ILE A 40 -5.95 1.72 14.09
C ILE A 40 -6.06 2.84 13.04
N GLY A 41 -7.16 2.87 12.28
CA GLY A 41 -7.45 3.93 11.32
C GLY A 41 -6.80 3.71 9.95
N ILE A 42 -6.62 2.47 9.52
CA ILE A 42 -6.13 2.18 8.16
C ILE A 42 -7.15 2.65 7.13
N THR A 43 -6.75 3.65 6.33
CA THR A 43 -7.61 4.27 5.31
C THR A 43 -7.15 3.91 3.92
N ALA A 44 -8.10 3.56 3.04
CA ALA A 44 -7.85 3.24 1.65
C ALA A 44 -7.99 4.48 0.75
N TYR A 45 -7.10 4.58 -0.22
CA TYR A 45 -7.05 5.63 -1.22
C TYR A 45 -6.86 5.01 -2.60
N ARG A 46 -7.62 5.50 -3.58
CA ARG A 46 -7.47 5.10 -4.97
C ARG A 46 -6.23 5.77 -5.57
N ARG A 47 -5.47 4.98 -6.34
CA ARG A 47 -4.43 5.44 -7.25
C ARG A 47 -4.74 5.00 -8.67
N THR A 48 -4.80 5.94 -9.58
CA THR A 48 -5.05 5.74 -11.01
C THR A 48 -3.75 5.65 -11.79
N VAL A 49 -3.67 4.73 -12.74
CA VAL A 49 -2.58 4.64 -13.71
C VAL A 49 -3.15 4.43 -15.11
N VAL A 50 -2.56 5.11 -16.08
CA VAL A 50 -2.85 4.95 -17.50
C VAL A 50 -1.60 4.49 -18.23
N GLN A 51 -1.79 3.65 -19.25
CA GLN A 51 -0.74 3.30 -20.20
C GLN A 51 -1.01 4.00 -21.52
N LEU A 52 0.00 4.71 -22.00
CA LEU A 52 -0.06 5.49 -23.23
C LEU A 52 0.96 4.98 -24.26
N VAL A 53 0.64 5.23 -25.52
CA VAL A 53 1.60 5.25 -26.62
C VAL A 53 1.83 6.71 -26.99
N THR A 54 3.10 7.11 -27.06
CA THR A 54 3.51 8.47 -27.42
C THR A 54 4.38 8.46 -28.68
N ASP A 55 4.45 9.61 -29.34
CA ASP A 55 5.37 9.89 -30.45
C ASP A 55 6.16 11.18 -30.10
N PRO A 56 7.48 11.08 -29.85
CA PRO A 56 8.28 9.86 -29.87
C PRO A 56 7.92 8.88 -28.74
N ALA A 57 8.30 7.61 -28.92
CA ALA A 57 8.21 6.62 -27.84
C ALA A 57 9.21 6.96 -26.71
N PRO A 58 8.87 6.72 -25.42
CA PRO A 58 9.77 6.99 -24.31
C PRO A 58 11.06 6.16 -24.42
N PRO A 59 12.24 6.77 -24.19
CA PRO A 59 13.48 6.02 -24.07
C PRO A 59 13.38 4.97 -22.95
N ALA A 60 13.80 3.74 -23.21
CA ALA A 60 13.78 2.67 -22.20
C ALA A 60 14.66 2.98 -20.97
N THR A 61 15.66 3.85 -21.13
CA THR A 61 16.58 4.31 -20.07
C THR A 61 16.06 5.52 -19.30
N MET A 62 14.91 6.08 -19.67
CA MET A 62 14.35 7.24 -18.97
C MET A 62 14.05 6.89 -17.51
N PRO A 63 14.44 7.75 -16.54
CA PRO A 63 14.10 7.50 -15.14
C PRO A 63 12.59 7.62 -14.91
N HIS A 64 12.16 7.18 -13.74
CA HIS A 64 10.89 7.63 -13.20
C HIS A 64 10.94 9.15 -12.98
N ILE A 65 9.99 9.88 -13.54
CA ILE A 65 9.86 11.33 -13.38
C ILE A 65 8.62 11.58 -12.53
N ALA A 66 8.80 12.25 -11.40
CA ALA A 66 7.73 12.66 -10.50
C ALA A 66 7.75 14.18 -10.36
N ASP A 67 6.57 14.79 -10.43
CA ASP A 67 6.40 16.18 -10.06
C ASP A 67 6.69 16.37 -8.56
N ILE A 68 7.48 17.39 -8.23
CA ILE A 68 7.92 17.65 -6.86
C ILE A 68 6.76 18.01 -5.93
N ALA A 69 5.71 18.65 -6.47
CA ALA A 69 4.48 18.94 -5.73
C ALA A 69 3.54 17.72 -5.64
N GLY A 70 3.94 16.58 -6.22
CA GLY A 70 3.20 15.33 -6.15
C GLY A 70 1.95 15.31 -7.01
N ASN A 71 1.86 16.12 -8.08
CA ASN A 71 0.67 16.20 -8.93
C ASN A 71 0.59 15.10 -10.00
N PHE A 72 1.69 14.48 -10.39
CA PHE A 72 1.69 13.36 -11.33
C PHE A 72 3.07 12.72 -11.35
N TYR A 73 3.15 11.52 -11.93
CA TYR A 73 4.42 10.90 -12.28
C TYR A 73 4.26 10.09 -13.56
N PHE A 74 5.38 9.87 -14.26
CA PHE A 74 5.43 8.95 -15.38
C PHE A 74 6.76 8.20 -15.44
N LYS A 75 6.75 7.03 -16.09
CA LYS A 75 7.94 6.21 -16.31
C LYS A 75 7.83 5.43 -17.62
N PRO A 76 8.95 5.02 -18.24
CA PRO A 76 8.86 4.13 -19.38
C PRO A 76 8.33 2.75 -18.94
N GLU A 77 7.71 2.08 -19.90
CA GLU A 77 7.22 0.71 -19.81
C GLU A 77 7.65 -0.08 -21.06
N ALA A 78 7.76 -1.40 -20.92
CA ALA A 78 8.23 -2.29 -21.96
C ALA A 78 7.51 -2.08 -23.32
N GLY A 79 8.30 -2.17 -24.39
CA GLY A 79 7.81 -2.01 -25.76
C GLY A 79 7.45 -0.57 -26.14
N GLY A 80 8.13 0.43 -25.57
CA GLY A 80 7.95 1.84 -25.92
C GLY A 80 6.65 2.45 -25.38
N ARG A 81 6.15 1.95 -24.24
CA ARG A 81 4.94 2.45 -23.60
C ARG A 81 5.31 3.41 -22.49
N LEU A 82 4.33 4.22 -22.10
CA LEU A 82 4.46 5.11 -20.96
C LEU A 82 3.43 4.74 -19.91
N TRP A 83 3.84 4.62 -18.65
CA TRP A 83 2.90 4.68 -17.53
C TRP A 83 2.85 6.10 -17.00
N LEU A 84 1.64 6.58 -16.78
CA LEU A 84 1.35 7.91 -16.28
C LEU A 84 0.29 7.79 -15.17
N SER A 85 0.46 8.56 -14.10
CA SER A 85 -0.49 8.63 -12.99
C SER A 85 -0.69 10.09 -12.60
N PRO A 86 -1.93 10.54 -12.30
CA PRO A 86 -2.18 11.86 -11.74
C PRO A 86 -1.76 11.95 -10.26
N HIS A 87 -1.11 10.90 -9.75
CA HIS A 87 -0.73 10.80 -8.36
C HIS A 87 -1.89 11.21 -7.42
N ASP A 88 -3.09 10.70 -7.73
CA ASP A 88 -4.31 10.80 -6.94
C ASP A 88 -4.25 9.97 -5.65
N GLU A 89 -4.78 10.55 -4.57
CA GLU A 89 -5.06 9.87 -3.31
C GLU A 89 -6.51 10.14 -2.91
N THR A 90 -7.44 9.69 -3.75
CA THR A 90 -8.87 9.87 -3.48
C THR A 90 -9.29 8.85 -2.44
N LYS A 91 -9.78 9.31 -1.29
CA LYS A 91 -10.28 8.43 -0.22
C LYS A 91 -11.47 7.62 -0.72
N VAL A 92 -11.43 6.32 -0.51
CA VAL A 92 -12.45 5.35 -0.96
C VAL A 92 -12.63 4.26 0.08
N GLU A 93 -13.78 3.59 0.04
CA GLU A 93 -13.94 2.34 0.78
C GLU A 93 -13.12 1.21 0.12
N PRO A 94 -12.59 0.25 0.89
CA PRO A 94 -11.90 -0.91 0.33
C PRO A 94 -12.79 -1.71 -0.62
N GLY A 95 -12.35 -1.90 -1.87
CA GLY A 95 -13.13 -2.60 -2.89
C GLY A 95 -12.39 -2.73 -4.23
N ASP A 96 -13.10 -3.21 -5.23
CA ASP A 96 -12.64 -3.18 -6.62
C ASP A 96 -12.79 -1.76 -7.17
N VAL A 97 -11.68 -1.00 -7.14
CA VAL A 97 -11.66 0.40 -7.56
C VAL A 97 -11.34 0.53 -9.05
N GLN A 98 -12.06 1.42 -9.72
CA GLN A 98 -11.84 1.77 -11.11
C GLN A 98 -11.37 3.22 -11.23
N PRO A 99 -10.57 3.56 -12.26
CA PRO A 99 -10.23 4.94 -12.57
C PRO A 99 -11.46 5.79 -12.82
N GLU A 100 -11.45 7.03 -12.35
CA GLU A 100 -12.42 8.02 -12.82
C GLU A 100 -11.91 8.73 -14.08
N GLU A 101 -12.82 9.11 -14.96
CA GLU A 101 -12.49 9.82 -16.20
C GLU A 101 -11.74 11.12 -15.92
N ILE A 102 -12.08 11.83 -14.83
CA ILE A 102 -11.42 13.06 -14.44
C ILE A 102 -9.96 12.84 -14.00
N ASP A 103 -9.68 11.73 -13.32
CA ASP A 103 -8.32 11.37 -12.89
C ASP A 103 -7.44 11.07 -14.12
N VAL A 104 -8.00 10.35 -15.10
CA VAL A 104 -7.35 10.06 -16.38
C VAL A 104 -7.06 11.35 -17.17
N ALA A 105 -8.07 12.22 -17.31
CA ALA A 105 -7.93 13.48 -18.03
C ALA A 105 -6.90 14.40 -17.36
N THR A 106 -6.93 14.49 -16.03
CA THR A 106 -5.97 15.29 -15.23
C THR A 106 -4.54 14.80 -15.42
N ALA A 107 -4.33 13.48 -15.47
CA ALA A 107 -3.00 12.91 -15.68
C ALA A 107 -2.44 13.33 -17.05
N ILE A 108 -3.26 13.19 -18.10
CA ILE A 108 -2.91 13.53 -19.48
C ILE A 108 -2.63 15.02 -19.63
N ASP A 109 -3.53 15.88 -19.14
CA ASP A 109 -3.36 17.34 -19.19
C ASP A 109 -2.06 17.78 -18.52
N ARG A 110 -1.76 17.30 -17.31
CA ARG A 110 -0.52 17.62 -16.61
C ARG A 110 0.72 17.15 -17.36
N PHE A 111 0.65 15.96 -17.97
CA PHE A 111 1.75 15.42 -18.77
C PHE A 111 2.02 16.26 -20.02
N GLU A 112 0.99 16.59 -20.80
CA GLU A 112 1.11 17.40 -22.02
C GLU A 112 1.61 18.83 -21.74
N ASN A 113 1.43 19.34 -20.53
CA ASN A 113 1.98 20.64 -20.13
C ASN A 113 3.49 20.62 -19.81
N VAL A 114 4.13 19.44 -19.68
CA VAL A 114 5.55 19.32 -19.31
C VAL A 114 6.43 18.62 -20.35
N VAL A 115 5.83 18.01 -21.37
CA VAL A 115 6.54 17.39 -22.50
C VAL A 115 5.95 17.85 -23.83
N ASP A 116 6.73 17.73 -24.90
CA ASP A 116 6.32 18.02 -26.27
C ASP A 116 5.90 16.75 -27.05
N TRP A 117 5.69 15.63 -26.36
CA TRP A 117 5.36 14.35 -26.97
C TRP A 117 3.88 14.25 -27.29
N ARG A 118 3.56 13.73 -28.48
CA ARG A 118 2.17 13.49 -28.87
C ARG A 118 1.67 12.18 -28.27
N ILE A 119 0.56 12.21 -27.54
CA ILE A 119 -0.16 10.97 -27.16
C ILE A 119 -0.93 10.46 -28.38
N THR A 120 -0.59 9.27 -28.86
CA THR A 120 -1.25 8.65 -30.02
C THR A 120 -2.33 7.66 -29.62
N LYS A 121 -2.25 7.09 -28.42
CA LYS A 121 -3.23 6.13 -27.91
C LYS A 121 -3.19 6.02 -26.38
N LEU A 122 -4.37 5.99 -25.75
CA LEU A 122 -4.56 5.43 -24.41
C LEU A 122 -4.86 3.94 -24.56
N GLU A 123 -3.95 3.06 -24.16
CA GLU A 123 -4.10 1.60 -24.35
C GLU A 123 -4.90 0.95 -23.22
N ARG A 124 -4.63 1.33 -21.97
CA ARG A 124 -5.30 0.80 -20.79
C ARG A 124 -5.28 1.81 -19.66
N ARG A 125 -6.20 1.63 -18.73
CA ARG A 125 -6.28 2.34 -17.46
C ARG A 125 -6.72 1.36 -16.37
N TRP A 126 -6.19 1.55 -15.18
CA TRP A 126 -6.58 0.76 -14.01
C TRP A 126 -6.36 1.59 -12.76
N ALA A 127 -7.01 1.18 -11.68
CA ALA A 127 -6.79 1.76 -10.38
C ALA A 127 -6.42 0.67 -9.38
N GLY A 128 -5.74 1.07 -8.31
CA GLY A 128 -5.41 0.22 -7.19
C GLY A 128 -5.57 0.95 -5.87
N LEU A 129 -5.67 0.19 -4.79
CA LEU A 129 -5.76 0.74 -3.44
C LEU A 129 -4.37 0.95 -2.86
N ARG A 130 -4.18 2.10 -2.23
CA ARG A 130 -3.10 2.39 -1.28
C ARG A 130 -3.72 2.48 0.10
N SER A 131 -3.13 1.84 1.09
CA SER A 131 -3.62 1.87 2.47
C SER A 131 -2.60 2.55 3.40
N PHE A 132 -3.07 3.51 4.19
CA PHE A 132 -2.22 4.29 5.10
C PHE A 132 -2.79 4.27 6.52
N ALA A 133 -1.89 4.17 7.49
CA ALA A 133 -2.21 4.56 8.87
C ALA A 133 -2.34 6.10 8.96
N PRO A 134 -2.89 6.65 10.06
CA PRO A 134 -3.07 8.09 10.22
C PRO A 134 -1.79 8.92 10.06
N ASP A 135 -0.65 8.39 10.54
CA ASP A 135 0.67 9.01 10.40
C ASP A 135 1.40 8.66 9.09
N ARG A 136 0.75 7.85 8.24
CA ARG A 136 1.24 7.34 6.95
C ARG A 136 2.48 6.45 7.03
N LEU A 137 2.93 6.08 8.24
CA LEU A 137 3.95 5.07 8.45
C LEU A 137 3.31 3.68 8.43
N PRO A 138 4.04 2.64 8.01
CA PRO A 138 3.54 1.28 8.12
C PRO A 138 3.40 0.86 9.59
N VAL A 139 2.70 -0.23 9.82
CA VAL A 139 2.42 -0.78 11.14
C VAL A 139 2.86 -2.23 11.19
N TYR A 140 3.82 -2.52 12.06
CA TYR A 140 4.38 -3.83 12.33
C TYR A 140 4.41 -4.08 13.84
N GLY A 141 3.66 -5.08 14.32
CA GLY A 141 3.71 -5.45 15.74
C GLY A 141 2.42 -6.04 16.28
N PHE A 142 2.49 -6.59 17.48
CA PHE A 142 1.33 -7.14 18.18
C PHE A 142 0.38 -6.04 18.65
N ALA A 143 -0.93 -6.31 18.54
CA ALA A 143 -1.98 -5.47 19.10
C ALA A 143 -1.91 -5.49 20.64
N PRO A 144 -1.92 -4.33 21.32
CA PRO A 144 -1.83 -4.27 22.79
C PRO A 144 -3.11 -4.77 23.49
N ASP A 145 -4.25 -4.73 22.81
CA ASP A 145 -5.58 -5.13 23.28
C ASP A 145 -5.94 -6.59 22.91
N SER A 146 -5.10 -7.27 22.13
CA SER A 146 -5.38 -8.64 21.68
C SER A 146 -4.09 -9.46 21.50
N PRO A 147 -3.65 -10.20 22.53
CA PRO A 147 -2.50 -11.08 22.44
C PRO A 147 -2.65 -12.09 21.28
N GLY A 148 -1.61 -12.21 20.46
CA GLY A 148 -1.63 -13.10 19.29
C GLY A 148 -2.22 -12.48 18.01
N PHE A 149 -2.70 -11.24 18.03
CA PHE A 149 -3.00 -10.49 16.80
C PHE A 149 -1.80 -9.61 16.40
N PHE A 150 -1.29 -9.77 15.18
CA PHE A 150 -0.14 -9.02 14.68
C PHE A 150 -0.53 -8.15 13.48
N TRP A 151 -0.26 -6.86 13.55
CA TRP A 151 -0.45 -5.93 12.44
C TRP A 151 0.73 -5.98 11.47
N CYS A 152 0.44 -6.11 10.17
CA CYS A 152 1.37 -5.91 9.07
C CYS A 152 0.67 -5.09 7.97
N ALA A 153 0.43 -3.81 8.25
CA ALA A 153 -0.47 -2.96 7.48
C ALA A 153 0.13 -1.58 7.18
N GLY A 154 -0.57 -0.78 6.36
CA GLY A 154 -0.21 0.62 6.12
C GLY A 154 1.03 0.83 5.24
N GLN A 155 1.40 -0.14 4.39
CA GLN A 155 2.57 -0.05 3.50
C GLN A 155 2.48 1.09 2.46
N GLY A 156 1.30 1.68 2.28
CA GLY A 156 1.12 2.93 1.54
C GLY A 156 1.63 2.95 0.11
N GLY A 157 2.17 4.10 -0.29
CA GLY A 157 2.71 4.39 -1.62
C GLY A 157 3.97 3.61 -2.00
N PHE A 158 4.65 2.99 -1.02
CA PHE A 158 6.02 2.48 -1.20
C PHE A 158 6.16 0.98 -0.94
N GLY A 159 5.06 0.27 -0.67
CA GLY A 159 5.09 -1.14 -0.28
C GLY A 159 5.85 -2.08 -1.20
N ILE A 160 5.86 -1.84 -2.52
CA ILE A 160 6.66 -2.65 -3.47
C ILE A 160 8.17 -2.44 -3.25
N GLN A 161 8.59 -1.18 -3.12
CA GLN A 161 10.00 -0.83 -2.97
C GLN A 161 10.55 -1.27 -1.61
N THR A 162 9.74 -1.14 -0.57
CA THR A 162 10.15 -1.43 0.80
C THR A 162 9.86 -2.86 1.24
N ALA A 163 9.18 -3.67 0.43
CA ALA A 163 8.72 -5.01 0.81
C ALA A 163 9.82 -5.91 1.43
N PRO A 164 11.04 -6.00 0.89
CA PRO A 164 12.07 -6.86 1.47
C PRO A 164 12.47 -6.43 2.89
N ALA A 165 12.76 -5.13 3.09
CA ALA A 165 13.13 -4.59 4.39
C ALA A 165 11.96 -4.63 5.39
N ALA A 166 10.76 -4.30 4.92
CA ALA A 166 9.53 -4.36 5.71
C ALA A 166 9.25 -5.78 6.22
N ALA A 167 9.38 -6.79 5.35
CA ALA A 167 9.18 -8.19 5.71
C ALA A 167 10.24 -8.68 6.70
N ALA A 168 11.51 -8.31 6.50
CA ALA A 168 12.60 -8.65 7.42
C ALA A 168 12.37 -8.06 8.83
N LEU A 169 11.98 -6.79 8.90
CA LEU A 169 11.67 -6.13 10.16
C LEU A 169 10.43 -6.75 10.83
N ALA A 170 9.34 -6.92 10.09
CA ALA A 170 8.10 -7.50 10.62
C ALA A 170 8.31 -8.94 11.11
N ALA A 171 9.08 -9.75 10.40
CA ALA A 171 9.40 -11.12 10.80
C ALA A 171 10.23 -11.16 12.08
N ALA A 172 11.23 -10.28 12.24
CA ALA A 172 12.02 -10.18 13.47
C ALA A 172 11.13 -9.86 14.68
N VAL A 173 10.23 -8.88 14.54
CA VAL A 173 9.27 -8.51 15.60
C VAL A 173 8.29 -9.65 15.89
N LEU A 174 7.73 -10.27 14.85
CA LEU A 174 6.76 -11.36 14.97
C LEU A 174 7.35 -12.58 15.69
N LEU A 175 8.59 -12.93 15.38
CA LEU A 175 9.25 -14.14 15.89
C LEU A 175 10.06 -13.88 17.17
N GLY A 176 10.16 -12.63 17.64
CA GLY A 176 10.99 -12.27 18.79
C GLY A 176 12.48 -12.49 18.54
N LEU A 177 12.93 -12.32 17.30
CA LEU A 177 14.32 -12.53 16.88
C LEU A 177 15.06 -11.20 16.74
N ALA A 178 16.39 -11.26 16.78
CA ALA A 178 17.21 -10.13 16.40
C ALA A 178 16.96 -9.77 14.92
N PRO A 179 16.86 -8.48 14.56
CA PRO A 179 16.68 -8.06 13.17
C PRO A 179 17.89 -8.43 12.31
N ASP A 180 17.64 -8.74 11.03
CA ASP A 180 18.70 -8.92 10.04
C ASP A 180 19.58 -7.66 9.95
N ALA A 181 20.87 -7.84 9.63
CA ALA A 181 21.83 -6.74 9.54
C ALA A 181 21.37 -5.62 8.59
N SER A 182 20.63 -5.95 7.53
CA SER A 182 20.10 -4.96 6.57
C SER A 182 19.04 -4.02 7.16
N VAL A 183 18.41 -4.39 8.27
CA VAL A 183 17.35 -3.60 8.94
C VAL A 183 17.63 -3.35 10.42
N ALA A 184 18.78 -3.79 10.95
CA ALA A 184 19.12 -3.69 12.36
C ALA A 184 19.22 -2.25 12.90
N ALA A 185 19.48 -1.27 12.04
CA ALA A 185 19.50 0.14 12.40
C ALA A 185 18.10 0.79 12.47
N ILE A 186 17.05 0.08 12.04
CA ILE A 186 15.68 0.58 12.04
C ILE A 186 15.06 0.28 13.41
N ASP A 187 14.59 1.32 14.10
CA ASP A 187 13.86 1.16 15.36
C ASP A 187 12.45 0.58 15.09
N PRO A 188 12.15 -0.66 15.53
CA PRO A 188 10.83 -1.27 15.34
C PRO A 188 9.74 -0.57 16.15
N ALA A 189 10.06 0.09 17.26
CA ALA A 189 9.07 0.76 18.11
C ALA A 189 8.36 1.90 17.36
N ARG A 190 9.04 2.52 16.39
CA ARG A 190 8.45 3.54 15.50
C ARG A 190 7.27 3.02 14.70
N TYR A 191 7.23 1.72 14.42
CA TYR A 191 6.20 1.07 13.61
C TYR A 191 5.22 0.24 14.44
N ALA A 192 5.33 0.24 15.77
CA ALA A 192 4.43 -0.49 16.64
C ALA A 192 2.99 0.09 16.58
N PRO A 193 1.95 -0.75 16.67
CA PRO A 193 0.55 -0.30 16.64
C PRO A 193 0.16 0.52 17.88
N GLY A 194 0.84 0.33 19.01
CA GLY A 194 0.58 1.05 20.27
C GLY A 194 0.67 2.58 20.16
N ARG A 195 1.32 3.12 19.12
CA ARG A 195 1.42 4.57 18.89
C ARG A 195 0.09 5.26 18.57
N PHE A 196 -0.93 4.51 18.18
CA PHE A 196 -2.29 5.04 17.95
C PHE A 196 -3.22 4.86 19.15
N HIS A 197 -2.76 4.14 20.17
CA HIS A 197 -3.45 3.95 21.44
C HIS A 197 -2.74 4.82 22.48
N ALA A 198 -2.90 6.15 22.37
CA ALA A 198 -2.48 7.02 23.46
C ALA A 198 -3.30 6.66 24.72
N LEU A 199 -2.57 6.22 25.74
CA LEU A 199 -2.97 5.88 27.12
C LEU A 199 -4.39 6.32 27.48
N ALA A 200 -5.30 5.35 27.59
CA ALA A 200 -6.50 5.49 28.41
C ALA A 200 -6.12 5.73 29.87
#